data_AF-A0A081GKE3-F1
#
_entry.id   AF-A0A081GKE3-F1
#
_cell.length_a   1.000
_cell.length_b   1.000
_cell.length_c   1.000
_cell.angle_alpha   90.00
_cell.angle_beta   90.00
_cell.angle_gamma   90.00
#
_symmetry.space_group_name_H-M   'P 1'
#
loop_
_entity.id
_entity.type
_entity.pdbx_description
1 polymer ?
#
loop_
_entity_poly.entity_id
_entity_poly.type
_entity_poly.pdbx_seq_one_letter_code
_entity_poly.pdbx_strand_id
1 'polypeptide(L)'
;MRLLLPLTLVWVLLLPEALAGSLEQCRSLRERREALAAEAISAEIALVQEMRSRLCPELHRQADGANANRQEFTPIDYQALLLCRRRAEQLIERTRPVHYRNRLGFTYYTEAGADLARQADARAREMERQACAG
;
A
#
# COMPACT_ATOMS: atom_id res chain seq x y z
N MET A 1 28.28 -55.44 27.27
CA MET A 1 27.62 -54.95 26.05
C MET A 1 26.72 -53.77 26.42
N ARG A 2 27.13 -52.54 26.08
CA ARG A 2 26.37 -51.31 26.33
C ARG A 2 25.54 -50.97 25.08
N LEU A 3 24.22 -51.09 25.17
CA LEU A 3 23.27 -50.47 24.25
C LEU A 3 22.98 -49.06 24.77
N LEU A 4 23.65 -48.05 24.22
CA LEU A 4 23.40 -46.63 24.50
C LEU A 4 23.58 -45.85 23.21
N LEU A 5 22.65 -45.98 22.27
CA LEU A 5 22.47 -45.10 21.10
C LEU A 5 21.13 -45.50 20.48
N PRO A 6 20.03 -44.80 20.83
CA PRO A 6 19.46 -43.90 19.84
C PRO A 6 18.65 -42.76 20.50
N LEU A 7 19.29 -41.83 21.20
CA LEU A 7 18.56 -40.68 21.80
C LEU A 7 19.04 -39.32 21.32
N THR A 8 20.13 -39.26 20.55
CA THR A 8 20.68 -38.01 20.01
C THR A 8 20.11 -37.63 18.64
N LEU A 9 19.51 -38.56 17.89
CA LEU A 9 19.02 -38.29 16.53
C LEU A 9 17.62 -37.65 16.46
N VAL A 10 16.85 -37.68 17.56
CA VAL A 10 15.46 -37.20 17.57
C VAL A 10 15.36 -35.67 17.69
N TRP A 11 16.36 -35.00 18.28
CA TRP A 11 16.34 -33.55 18.47
C TRP A 11 16.58 -32.74 17.19
N VAL A 12 17.23 -33.32 16.17
CA VAL A 12 17.55 -32.61 14.92
C VAL A 12 16.34 -32.51 13.98
N LEU A 13 15.34 -33.39 14.14
CA LEU A 13 14.15 -33.43 13.27
C LEU A 13 12.99 -32.53 13.73
N LEU A 14 13.06 -31.92 14.93
CA LEU A 14 11.99 -31.08 15.51
C LEU A 14 12.22 -29.57 15.35
N LEU A 15 13.40 -29.15 14.88
CA LEU A 15 13.72 -27.75 14.60
C LEU A 15 13.08 -27.14 13.32
N PRO A 16 12.74 -27.88 12.24
CA PRO A 16 12.25 -27.25 11.02
C PRO A 16 10.82 -26.71 11.14
N GLU A 17 9.97 -27.30 11.99
CA GLU A 17 8.57 -26.88 12.13
C GLU A 17 8.44 -25.52 12.82
N ALA A 18 9.26 -25.26 13.85
CA ALA A 18 9.28 -23.97 14.56
C ALA A 18 9.74 -22.82 13.64
N LEU A 19 10.71 -23.08 12.76
CA LEU A 19 11.21 -22.10 11.81
C LEU A 19 10.22 -21.86 10.67
N ALA A 20 9.62 -22.92 10.11
CA ALA A 20 8.63 -22.81 9.04
C ALA A 20 7.36 -22.05 9.49
N GLY A 21 6.87 -22.31 10.72
CA GLY A 21 5.74 -21.59 11.29
C GLY A 21 6.03 -20.09 11.47
N SER A 22 7.26 -19.73 11.86
CA SER A 22 7.67 -18.33 12.01
C SER A 22 7.76 -17.59 10.67
N LEU A 23 8.21 -18.26 9.60
CA LEU A 23 8.31 -17.67 8.26
C LEU A 23 6.94 -17.42 7.63
N GLU A 24 6.01 -18.38 7.73
CA GLU A 24 4.63 -18.20 7.27
C GLU A 24 3.93 -17.07 8.04
N GLN A 25 4.15 -16.98 9.35
CA GLN A 25 3.62 -15.89 10.16
C GLN A 25 4.16 -14.52 9.70
N CYS A 26 5.48 -14.40 9.49
CA CYS A 26 6.09 -13.18 8.96
C CYS A 26 5.55 -12.81 7.57
N ARG A 27 5.39 -13.80 6.69
CA ARG A 27 4.82 -13.60 5.35
C ARG A 27 3.40 -13.06 5.43
N SER A 28 2.54 -13.69 6.22
CA SER A 28 1.14 -13.26 6.37
C SER A 28 1.03 -11.84 6.94
N LEU A 29 1.92 -11.45 7.87
CA LEU A 29 1.97 -10.09 8.40
C LEU A 29 2.40 -9.08 7.35
N ARG A 30 3.41 -9.42 6.54
CA ARG A 30 3.88 -8.59 5.44
C ARG A 30 2.79 -8.37 4.40
N GLU A 31 2.13 -9.43 3.96
CA GLU A 31 1.03 -9.36 2.97
C GLU A 31 -0.11 -8.47 3.49
N ARG A 32 -0.51 -8.62 4.76
CA ARG A 32 -1.54 -7.76 5.38
C ARG A 32 -1.10 -6.30 5.47
N ARG A 33 0.17 -6.04 5.82
CA ARG A 33 0.73 -4.68 5.87
C ARG A 33 0.72 -4.04 4.48
N GLU A 34 1.11 -4.80 3.46
CA GLU A 34 1.13 -4.33 2.07
C GLU A 34 -0.28 -4.07 1.53
N ALA A 35 -1.25 -4.94 1.81
CA ALA A 35 -2.65 -4.72 1.46
C ALA A 35 -3.22 -3.44 2.08
N LEU A 36 -3.02 -3.24 3.39
CA LEU A 36 -3.44 -2.02 4.09
C LEU A 36 -2.78 -0.76 3.50
N ALA A 37 -1.48 -0.83 3.18
CA ALA A 37 -0.77 0.30 2.58
C ALA A 37 -1.28 0.61 1.16
N ALA A 38 -1.59 -0.42 0.37
CA ALA A 38 -2.13 -0.26 -0.98
C ALA A 38 -3.54 0.35 -0.94
N GLU A 39 -4.41 -0.12 -0.05
CA GLU A 39 -5.74 0.45 0.16
C GLU A 39 -5.67 1.89 0.70
N ALA A 40 -4.72 2.18 1.58
CA ALA A 40 -4.51 3.54 2.06
C ALA A 40 -4.15 4.51 0.93
N ILE A 41 -3.26 4.08 0.02
CA ILE A 41 -2.85 4.88 -1.14
C ILE A 41 -3.98 5.00 -2.16
N SER A 42 -4.78 3.95 -2.36
CA SER A 42 -5.90 4.00 -3.31
C SER A 42 -6.95 5.04 -2.93
N ALA A 43 -7.20 5.26 -1.63
CA ALA A 43 -8.06 6.32 -1.14
C ALA A 43 -7.56 7.72 -1.53
N GLU A 44 -6.25 7.97 -1.43
CA GLU A 44 -5.65 9.25 -1.83
C GLU A 44 -5.63 9.43 -3.36
N ILE A 45 -5.43 8.34 -4.12
CA ILE A 45 -5.56 8.35 -5.58
C ILE A 45 -6.99 8.73 -5.97
N ALA A 46 -8.00 8.15 -5.31
CA ALA A 46 -9.40 8.46 -5.56
C ALA A 46 -9.71 9.94 -5.28
N LEU A 47 -9.16 10.51 -4.20
CA LEU A 47 -9.28 11.94 -3.90
C LEU A 47 -8.66 12.82 -5.00
N VAL A 48 -7.47 12.47 -5.50
CA VAL A 48 -6.84 13.21 -6.61
C VAL A 48 -7.68 13.09 -7.88
N GLN A 49 -8.23 11.90 -8.18
CA GLN A 49 -9.12 11.70 -9.33
C GLN A 49 -10.40 12.54 -9.21
N GLU A 50 -11.05 12.55 -8.06
CA GLU A 50 -12.23 13.39 -7.76
C GLU A 50 -11.90 14.89 -7.95
N MET A 51 -10.72 15.33 -7.49
CA MET A 51 -10.31 16.72 -7.66
C MET A 51 -10.03 17.06 -9.13
N ARG A 52 -9.41 16.15 -9.88
CA ARG A 52 -9.15 16.32 -11.31
C ARG A 52 -10.44 16.35 -12.13
N SER A 53 -11.40 15.48 -11.84
CA SER A 53 -12.69 15.45 -12.55
C SER A 53 -13.45 16.78 -12.41
N ARG A 54 -13.30 17.46 -11.27
CA ARG A 54 -13.84 18.81 -11.04
C ARG A 54 -13.03 19.91 -11.72
N LEU A 55 -11.70 19.86 -11.66
CA LEU A 55 -10.83 20.93 -12.16
C LEU A 55 -10.65 20.92 -13.69
N CYS A 56 -10.59 19.74 -14.30
CA CYS A 56 -10.34 19.57 -15.73
C CYS A 56 -11.24 18.47 -16.34
N PRO A 57 -12.56 18.68 -16.37
CA PRO A 57 -13.52 17.65 -16.79
C PRO A 57 -13.28 17.12 -18.21
N GLU A 58 -12.92 17.98 -19.17
CA GLU A 58 -12.64 17.55 -20.55
C GLU A 58 -11.44 16.61 -20.65
N LEU A 59 -10.33 16.98 -20.00
CA LEU A 59 -9.11 16.17 -20.00
C LEU A 59 -9.34 14.83 -19.27
N HIS A 60 -10.10 14.85 -18.19
CA HIS A 60 -10.47 13.61 -17.49
C HIS A 60 -11.32 12.69 -18.38
N ARG A 61 -12.32 13.23 -19.09
CA ARG A 61 -13.13 12.48 -20.05
C ARG A 61 -12.31 11.89 -21.20
N GLN A 62 -11.32 12.61 -21.71
CA GLN A 62 -10.42 12.10 -22.74
C GLN A 62 -9.57 10.94 -22.22
N ALA A 63 -9.02 11.06 -21.01
CA ALA A 63 -8.26 9.98 -20.38
C ALA A 63 -9.12 8.73 -20.14
N ASP A 64 -10.36 8.91 -19.66
CA ASP A 64 -11.28 7.79 -19.39
C ASP A 64 -11.81 7.17 -20.68
N GLY A 65 -12.11 7.98 -21.70
CA GLY A 65 -12.55 7.53 -23.03
C GLY A 65 -11.48 6.74 -23.77
N ALA A 66 -10.22 7.17 -23.66
CA ALA A 66 -9.06 6.44 -24.17
C ALA A 66 -8.89 5.07 -23.46
N ASN A 67 -9.07 5.04 -22.14
CA ASN A 67 -9.06 3.77 -21.38
C ASN A 67 -10.24 2.84 -21.75
N ALA A 68 -11.37 3.40 -22.18
CA ALA A 68 -12.57 2.66 -22.56
C ALA A 68 -12.60 2.24 -24.05
N ASN A 69 -11.53 2.48 -24.81
CA ASN A 69 -11.42 2.17 -26.25
C ASN A 69 -12.61 2.71 -27.09
N ARG A 70 -13.21 3.84 -26.68
CA ARG A 70 -14.28 4.49 -27.44
C ARG A 70 -13.63 5.24 -28.61
N GLN A 71 -13.99 4.87 -29.83
CA GLN A 71 -13.38 5.30 -31.11
C GLN A 71 -13.46 6.80 -31.45
N GLU A 72 -13.78 7.69 -30.52
CA GLU A 72 -13.71 9.15 -30.72
C GLU A 72 -12.31 9.64 -30.29
N PHE A 73 -11.34 9.41 -31.18
CA PHE A 73 -9.93 9.66 -30.92
C PHE A 73 -9.60 11.16 -31.07
N THR A 74 -9.89 11.96 -30.05
CA THR A 74 -9.15 13.23 -29.86
C THR A 74 -7.77 12.90 -29.30
N PRO A 75 -6.67 13.46 -29.85
CA PRO A 75 -5.33 13.26 -29.30
C PRO A 75 -5.29 13.62 -27.82
N ILE A 76 -4.78 12.70 -26.99
CA ILE A 76 -4.63 12.93 -25.56
C ILE A 76 -3.52 13.96 -25.33
N ASP A 77 -3.89 15.13 -24.78
CA ASP A 77 -2.90 16.09 -24.31
C ASP A 77 -2.34 15.66 -22.95
N TYR A 78 -1.31 14.82 -22.99
CA TYR A 78 -0.61 14.33 -21.80
C TYR A 78 0.01 15.46 -20.97
N GLN A 79 0.47 16.54 -21.61
CA GLN A 79 1.05 17.67 -20.90
C GLN A 79 -0.03 18.39 -20.08
N ALA A 80 -1.19 18.65 -20.68
CA ALA A 80 -2.32 19.24 -19.98
C ALA A 80 -2.83 18.33 -18.85
N LEU A 81 -2.84 16.99 -19.04
CA LEU A 81 -3.19 16.03 -17.98
C LEU A 81 -2.26 16.11 -16.78
N LEU A 82 -0.94 16.16 -17.00
CA LEU A 82 0.06 16.27 -15.94
C LEU A 82 -0.05 17.61 -15.20
N LEU A 83 -0.27 18.71 -15.91
CA LEU A 83 -0.49 20.02 -15.32
C LEU A 83 -1.76 20.05 -14.47
N CYS A 84 -2.86 19.45 -14.96
CA CYS A 84 -4.09 19.35 -14.18
C CYS A 84 -3.88 18.52 -12.90
N ARG A 85 -3.21 17.37 -13.00
CA ARG A 85 -2.88 16.55 -11.82
C ARG A 85 -2.11 17.35 -10.79
N ARG A 86 -1.05 18.06 -11.19
CA ARG A 86 -0.25 18.88 -10.27
C ARG A 86 -1.07 19.96 -9.60
N ARG A 87 -1.98 20.61 -10.34
CA ARG A 87 -2.89 21.62 -9.77
C ARG A 87 -3.87 21.01 -8.77
N ALA A 88 -4.37 19.81 -9.03
CA ALA A 88 -5.24 19.07 -8.10
C ALA A 88 -4.50 18.72 -6.80
N GLU A 89 -3.28 18.19 -6.90
CA GLU A 89 -2.43 17.87 -5.75
C GLU A 89 -2.14 19.14 -4.91
N GLN A 90 -1.73 20.24 -5.54
CA GLN A 90 -1.51 21.52 -4.86
C GLN A 90 -2.77 22.07 -4.17
N LEU A 91 -3.94 21.89 -4.80
CA LEU A 91 -5.20 22.33 -4.20
C LEU A 91 -5.56 21.50 -2.98
N ILE A 92 -5.37 20.17 -3.05
CA ILE A 92 -5.55 19.26 -1.92
C ILE A 92 -4.64 19.69 -0.77
N GLU A 93 -3.34 19.87 -1.02
CA GLU A 93 -2.37 20.28 0.00
C GLU A 93 -2.74 21.60 0.71
N ARG A 94 -3.37 22.54 -0.01
CA ARG A 94 -3.74 23.86 0.54
C ARG A 94 -5.08 23.87 1.26
N THR A 95 -6.00 22.98 0.91
CA THR A 95 -7.41 23.08 1.32
C THR A 95 -7.88 21.93 2.19
N ARG A 96 -7.23 20.76 2.10
CA ARG A 96 -7.61 19.60 2.89
C ARG A 96 -6.78 19.54 4.16
N PRO A 97 -7.40 19.23 5.31
CA PRO A 97 -6.65 18.97 6.53
C PRO A 97 -5.81 17.70 6.35
N VAL A 98 -4.65 17.69 6.99
CA VAL A 98 -3.84 16.47 7.11
C VAL A 98 -4.46 15.57 8.18
N HIS A 99 -4.84 14.34 7.82
CA HIS A 99 -5.41 13.37 8.75
C HIS A 99 -4.34 12.48 9.40
N TYR A 100 -3.28 12.16 8.64
CA TYR A 100 -2.18 11.34 9.15
C TYR A 100 -0.93 11.49 8.28
N ARG A 101 0.25 11.27 8.88
CA ARG A 101 1.51 11.11 8.17
C ARG A 101 2.13 9.79 8.61
N ASN A 102 2.37 8.89 7.66
CA ASN A 102 2.93 7.57 8.00
C ASN A 102 4.42 7.65 8.34
N ARG A 103 4.97 6.51 8.76
CA ARG A 103 6.39 6.37 9.10
C ARG A 103 7.35 6.66 7.94
N LEU A 104 6.89 6.58 6.69
CA LEU A 104 7.65 6.91 5.48
C LEU A 104 7.54 8.40 5.08
N GLY A 105 6.81 9.21 5.85
CA GLY A 105 6.61 10.63 5.60
C GLY A 105 5.52 10.97 4.58
N PHE A 106 4.79 9.97 4.06
CA PHE A 106 3.66 10.19 3.16
C PHE A 106 2.46 10.73 3.93
N THR A 107 1.81 11.75 3.38
CA THR A 107 0.70 12.48 4.00
C THR A 107 -0.64 12.00 3.43
N TYR A 108 -1.57 11.67 4.32
CA TYR A 108 -2.94 11.25 3.98
C TYR A 108 -3.91 12.39 4.27
N TYR A 109 -4.71 12.75 3.26
CA TYR A 109 -5.74 13.78 3.31
C TYR A 109 -7.16 13.21 3.37
N THR A 110 -7.30 11.89 3.24
CA THR A 110 -8.55 11.18 3.48
C THR A 110 -8.54 10.53 4.86
N GLU A 111 -9.69 10.52 5.54
CA GLU A 111 -9.85 9.83 6.82
C GLU A 111 -9.67 8.32 6.66
N ALA A 112 -10.28 7.72 5.64
CA ALA A 112 -10.16 6.29 5.35
C ALA A 112 -8.70 5.89 5.04
N GLY A 113 -8.00 6.65 4.21
CA GLY A 113 -6.59 6.39 3.89
C GLY A 113 -5.70 6.54 5.13
N ALA A 114 -5.97 7.55 5.97
CA ALA A 114 -5.27 7.74 7.23
C ALA A 114 -5.45 6.56 8.20
N ASP A 115 -6.66 6.03 8.34
CA ASP A 115 -6.94 4.90 9.22
C ASP A 115 -6.25 3.61 8.76
N LEU A 116 -6.29 3.33 7.46
CA LEU A 116 -5.58 2.20 6.87
C LEU A 116 -4.06 2.34 7.02
N ALA A 117 -3.53 3.54 6.85
CA ALA A 117 -2.11 3.83 7.03
C ALA A 117 -1.65 3.65 8.49
N ARG A 118 -2.46 4.06 9.48
CA ARG A 118 -2.19 3.79 10.90
C ARG A 118 -2.12 2.30 11.19
N GLN A 119 -3.03 1.52 10.61
CA GLN A 119 -3.03 0.07 10.73
C GLN A 119 -1.79 -0.55 10.07
N ALA A 120 -1.42 -0.10 8.87
CA ALA A 120 -0.21 -0.54 8.19
C ALA A 120 1.05 -0.26 9.02
N ASP A 121 1.17 0.94 9.61
CA ASP A 121 2.28 1.30 10.49
C ASP A 121 2.29 0.50 11.79
N ALA A 122 1.12 0.17 12.34
CA ALA A 122 1.00 -0.72 13.49
C ALA A 122 1.52 -2.13 13.16
N ARG A 123 1.19 -2.66 11.97
CA ARG A 123 1.72 -3.96 11.49
C ARG A 123 3.21 -3.91 11.21
N ALA A 124 3.73 -2.80 10.69
CA ALA A 124 5.17 -2.63 10.52
C ALA A 124 5.91 -2.70 11.88
N ARG A 125 5.35 -2.08 12.93
CA ARG A 125 5.89 -2.21 14.30
C ARG A 125 5.80 -3.64 14.84
N GLU A 126 4.73 -4.36 14.54
CA GLU A 126 4.58 -5.77 14.92
C GLU A 126 5.65 -6.64 14.24
N MET A 127 5.90 -6.42 12.94
CA MET A 127 6.95 -7.11 12.19
C MET A 127 8.35 -6.84 12.77
N GLU A 128 8.65 -5.59 13.15
CA GLU A 128 9.91 -5.22 13.81
C GLU A 128 10.09 -5.97 15.14
N ARG A 129 9.04 -6.08 15.95
CA ARG A 129 9.07 -6.83 17.23
C ARG A 129 9.25 -8.33 17.04
N GLN A 130 8.74 -8.89 15.95
CA GLN A 130 8.84 -10.31 15.63
C GLN A 130 10.08 -10.65 14.78
N ALA A 131 10.99 -9.69 14.57
CA ALA A 131 12.15 -9.84 13.69
C ALA A 131 11.81 -10.27 12.25
N CYS A 132 10.58 -9.96 11.80
CA CYS A 132 10.07 -10.21 10.44
C CYS A 132 10.41 -9.08 9.45
N ALA A 133 11.24 -8.11 9.86
CA ALA A 133 11.54 -6.90 9.08
C ALA A 133 12.64 -7.10 8.00
N GLY A 134 13.12 -8.33 7.83
CA GLY A 134 14.14 -8.71 6.84
C GLY A 134 13.65 -8.78 5.40
#